data_AF-A0AAU9TSG8-F1
#
_entry.id   AF-A0AAU9TSG8-F1
#
_cell.length_a   1.000
_cell.length_b   1.000
_cell.length_c   1.000
_cell.angle_alpha   90.00
_cell.angle_beta   90.00
_cell.angle_gamma   90.00
#
_symmetry.space_group_name_H-M   'P 1'
#
loop_
_entity.id
_entity.type
_entity.pdbx_description
1 polymer ?
#
loop_
_entity_poly.entity_id
_entity_poly.type
_entity_poly.pdbx_seq_one_letter_code
_entity_poly.pdbx_strand_id
1 'polypeptide(L)'
;MASEPFCVFECNSIGDKILLFTQEKLKKCREILTIRVALKLKYNDVNLPVTVTKTHGYHSKCYNESEIEYASDEDEHEQSDCEC
;
A
#
# COMPACT_ATOMS: atom_id res chain seq x y z
N MET A 1 -1.17 -24.09 -16.58
CA MET A 1 -1.96 -22.89 -16.91
C MET A 1 -1.41 -21.76 -16.05
N ALA A 2 -0.87 -20.70 -16.66
CA ALA A 2 -0.43 -19.53 -15.91
C ALA A 2 -1.66 -18.65 -15.66
N SER A 3 -2.10 -18.53 -14.41
CA SER A 3 -3.22 -17.66 -14.06
C SER A 3 -2.80 -16.21 -14.26
N GLU A 4 -3.68 -15.42 -14.89
CA GLU A 4 -3.43 -14.00 -15.11
C GLU A 4 -3.39 -13.26 -13.75
N PRO A 5 -2.47 -12.30 -13.58
CA PRO A 5 -2.40 -11.54 -12.36
C PRO A 5 -3.65 -10.65 -12.22
N PHE A 6 -4.18 -10.53 -11.01
CA PHE A 6 -5.30 -9.65 -10.68
C PHE A 6 -4.88 -8.61 -9.64
N CYS A 7 -5.56 -7.46 -9.64
CA CYS A 7 -5.33 -6.40 -8.66
C CYS A 7 -6.00 -6.75 -7.33
N VAL A 8 -5.25 -6.76 -6.24
CA VAL A 8 -5.78 -7.04 -4.88
C VAL A 8 -6.65 -5.92 -4.31
N PHE A 9 -6.61 -4.74 -4.92
CA PHE A 9 -7.30 -3.54 -4.43
C PHE A 9 -8.75 -3.41 -4.92
N GLU A 10 -9.35 -4.50 -5.43
CA GLU A 10 -10.74 -4.56 -5.96
C GLU A 10 -11.13 -3.32 -6.80
N CYS A 11 -10.23 -2.91 -7.69
CA CYS A 11 -10.48 -1.74 -8.53
C CYS A 11 -11.25 -2.13 -9.80
N ASN A 12 -12.21 -1.29 -10.21
CA ASN A 12 -12.94 -1.43 -11.49
C ASN A 12 -12.11 -1.07 -12.73
N SER A 13 -10.79 -1.10 -12.61
CA SER A 13 -9.88 -0.67 -13.68
C SER A 13 -9.58 -1.85 -14.59
N ILE A 14 -10.33 -1.91 -15.69
CA ILE A 14 -10.20 -2.95 -16.70
C ILE A 14 -9.20 -2.47 -17.75
N GLY A 15 -8.09 -3.21 -17.92
CA GLY A 15 -7.07 -2.94 -18.95
C GLY A 15 -5.82 -2.20 -18.49
N ASP A 16 -5.71 -1.82 -17.22
CA ASP A 16 -4.48 -1.27 -16.67
C ASP A 16 -3.42 -2.36 -16.45
N LYS A 17 -2.14 -1.98 -16.57
CA LYS A 17 -1.02 -2.90 -16.34
C LYS A 17 -0.95 -3.27 -14.87
N ILE A 18 -1.13 -4.55 -14.57
CA ILE A 18 -0.96 -5.11 -13.23
C ILE A 18 0.53 -5.36 -12.98
N LEU A 19 1.05 -4.74 -11.93
CA LEU A 19 2.40 -4.95 -11.42
C LEU A 19 2.36 -6.02 -10.34
N LEU A 20 3.31 -6.96 -10.39
CA LEU A 20 3.43 -7.97 -9.36
C LEU A 20 4.04 -7.38 -8.09
N PHE A 21 3.64 -7.91 -6.94
CA PHE A 21 4.30 -7.58 -5.69
C PHE A 21 5.76 -8.06 -5.69
N THR A 22 6.65 -7.24 -5.15
CA THR A 22 7.94 -7.69 -4.63
C THR A 22 7.80 -7.94 -3.13
N GLN A 23 8.77 -8.63 -2.51
CA GLN A 23 8.76 -8.88 -1.07
C GLN A 23 8.68 -7.57 -0.27
N GLU A 24 9.47 -6.57 -0.69
CA GLU A 24 9.49 -5.24 -0.07
C GLU A 24 8.15 -4.52 -0.20
N LYS A 25 7.55 -4.51 -1.41
CA LYS A 25 6.27 -3.84 -1.63
C LYS A 25 5.12 -4.52 -0.90
N LEU A 26 5.13 -5.85 -0.86
CA LEU A 26 4.11 -6.60 -0.12
C LEU A 26 4.20 -6.29 1.39
N LYS A 27 5.42 -6.22 1.93
CA LYS A 27 5.66 -5.84 3.32
C LYS A 27 5.16 -4.42 3.58
N LYS A 28 5.51 -3.45 2.74
CA LYS A 28 5.08 -2.07 2.87
C LYS A 28 3.55 -1.93 2.81
N CYS A 29 2.88 -2.60 1.87
CA CYS A 29 1.42 -2.62 1.82
C CYS A 29 0.80 -3.22 3.08
N ARG A 30 1.40 -4.26 3.69
CA ARG A 30 0.92 -4.82 4.95
C ARG A 30 1.04 -3.83 6.11
N GLU A 31 2.14 -3.09 6.18
CA GLU A 31 2.36 -2.07 7.21
C GLU A 31 1.34 -0.94 7.07
N ILE A 32 1.15 -0.43 5.86
CA ILE A 32 0.13 0.56 5.51
C ILE A 32 -1.27 0.06 5.91
N LEU A 33 -1.65 -1.16 5.52
CA LEU A 33 -2.96 -1.71 5.89
C LEU A 33 -3.11 -1.83 7.41
N THR A 34 -2.07 -2.27 8.11
CA THR A 34 -2.10 -2.42 9.57
C THR A 34 -2.36 -1.08 10.26
N ILE A 35 -1.66 -0.03 9.83
CA ILE A 35 -1.83 1.29 10.42
C ILE A 35 -3.21 1.88 10.03
N ARG A 36 -3.68 1.71 8.80
CA ARG A 36 -5.03 2.15 8.40
C ARG A 36 -6.14 1.48 9.21
N VAL A 37 -6.03 0.18 9.47
CA VAL A 37 -6.95 -0.56 10.34
C VAL A 37 -6.91 0.00 11.76
N ALA A 38 -5.72 0.28 12.29
CA ALA A 38 -5.56 0.91 13.61
C ALA A 38 -6.21 2.31 13.66
N LEU A 39 -6.12 3.08 12.57
CA LEU A 39 -6.74 4.40 12.42
C LEU A 39 -8.22 4.36 12.02
N LYS A 40 -8.81 3.17 11.87
CA LYS A 40 -10.21 2.96 11.44
C LYS A 40 -10.56 3.67 10.12
N LEU A 41 -9.58 3.82 9.23
CA LEU A 41 -9.79 4.41 7.93
C LEU A 41 -10.59 3.45 7.05
N LYS A 42 -11.51 3.98 6.24
CA LYS A 42 -12.29 3.17 5.30
C LYS A 42 -11.37 2.62 4.24
N TYR A 43 -11.14 1.32 4.28
CA TYR A 43 -10.57 0.60 3.15
C TYR A 43 -11.55 -0.49 2.72
N ASN A 44 -11.78 -0.60 1.40
CA ASN A 44 -12.44 -1.78 0.84
C ASN A 44 -11.65 -3.03 1.27
N ASP A 45 -12.30 -4.18 1.38
CA ASP A 45 -11.79 -5.45 1.93
C ASP A 45 -10.56 -6.03 1.18
N VAL A 46 -9.44 -5.31 1.22
CA VAL A 46 -8.22 -5.67 0.52
C VAL A 46 -7.53 -6.79 1.26
N ASN A 47 -7.64 -7.99 0.68
CA ASN A 47 -6.99 -9.19 1.15
C ASN A 47 -5.59 -9.32 0.50
N LEU A 48 -4.56 -8.81 1.20
CA LEU A 48 -3.18 -9.00 0.77
C LEU A 48 -2.73 -10.45 0.97
N PRO A 49 -2.04 -11.05 -0.01
CA PRO A 49 -1.50 -12.40 0.14
C PRO A 49 -0.41 -12.45 1.23
N VAL A 50 -0.21 -13.64 1.81
CA VAL A 50 0.86 -13.91 2.79
C VAL A 50 2.25 -13.86 2.16
N THR A 51 2.34 -14.28 0.91
CA THR A 51 3.60 -14.34 0.16
C THR A 51 3.44 -13.73 -1.22
N VAL A 52 4.54 -13.27 -1.80
CA VAL A 52 4.57 -12.86 -3.20
C VAL A 52 4.18 -14.05 -4.08
N THR A 53 3.18 -13.85 -4.93
CA THR A 53 2.73 -14.84 -5.91
C THR A 53 2.68 -14.18 -7.29
N LYS A 54 2.63 -15.00 -8.34
CA LYS A 54 2.51 -14.50 -9.73
C LYS A 54 1.08 -14.09 -10.11
N THR A 55 0.12 -14.32 -9.21
CA THR A 55 -1.31 -14.08 -9.45
C THR A 55 -1.81 -12.83 -8.73
N HIS A 56 -1.18 -12.44 -7.64
CA HIS A 56 -1.56 -11.23 -6.90
C HIS A 56 -0.65 -10.08 -7.31
N GLY A 57 -1.26 -9.03 -7.82
CA GLY A 57 -0.58 -7.80 -8.17
C GLY A 57 -1.40 -6.58 -7.81
N TYR A 58 -1.00 -5.45 -8.35
CA TYR A 58 -1.63 -4.17 -8.10
C TYR A 58 -1.47 -3.24 -9.31
N HIS A 59 -2.42 -2.31 -9.49
CA HIS A 59 -2.19 -1.21 -10.40
C HIS A 59 -1.36 -0.13 -9.71
N SER A 60 -0.44 0.49 -10.45
CA SER A 60 0.42 1.57 -9.93
C SER A 60 -0.39 2.67 -9.23
N LYS A 61 -1.56 3.02 -9.79
CA LYS A 61 -2.47 4.00 -9.19
C LYS A 61 -3.05 3.56 -7.84
N CYS A 62 -3.49 2.30 -7.72
CA CYS A 62 -4.05 1.77 -6.47
C CYS A 62 -2.98 1.69 -5.38
N TYR A 63 -1.75 1.33 -5.76
CA TYR A 63 -0.62 1.33 -4.86
C TYR A 63 -0.26 2.74 -4.39
N ASN A 64 -0.24 3.72 -5.29
CA ASN A 64 0.02 5.12 -4.93
C ASN A 64 -1.07 5.68 -3.98
N GLU A 65 -2.34 5.41 -4.26
CA GLU A 65 -3.46 5.75 -3.35
C GLU A 65 -3.34 5.06 -1.98
N SER A 66 -2.70 3.89 -1.93
CA SER A 66 -2.38 3.23 -0.66
C SER A 66 -1.21 3.89 0.09
N GLU A 67 -0.27 4.53 -0.62
CA GLU A 67 0.91 5.17 -0.04
C GLU A 67 0.71 6.65 0.35
N ILE A 68 -0.24 7.36 -0.28
CA ILE A 68 -0.43 8.83 -0.10
C ILE A 68 -0.71 9.25 1.35
N GLU A 69 -1.17 8.34 2.22
CA GLU A 69 -1.46 8.69 3.62
C GLU A 69 -0.26 8.58 4.58
N TYR A 70 0.92 8.14 4.11
CA TYR A 70 2.09 7.90 4.97
C TYR A 70 3.27 8.85 4.74
N ALA A 71 3.17 9.77 3.78
CA ALA A 71 4.25 10.70 3.45
C ALA A 71 4.13 12.05 4.17
N SER A 72 3.42 12.13 5.30
CA SER A 72 3.11 13.41 5.97
C SER A 72 3.72 13.59 7.37
N ASP A 73 4.54 12.66 7.89
CA ASP A 73 4.97 12.70 9.29
C ASP A 73 6.49 12.51 9.53
N GLU A 74 7.35 12.84 8.57
CA GLU A 74 8.77 13.10 8.89
C GLU A 74 9.23 14.46 8.30
N ASP A 75 9.85 15.27 9.17
CA ASP A 75 10.38 16.64 9.05
C ASP A 75 9.33 17.77 9.16
N GLU A 76 9.22 18.57 10.24
CA GLU A 76 10.23 19.03 11.21
C GLU A 76 9.62 19.23 12.62
N HIS A 77 9.98 18.39 13.58
CA HIS A 77 9.90 18.73 15.01
C HIS A 77 11.30 19.11 15.48
N GLU A 78 11.75 20.32 15.14
CA GLU A 78 12.90 20.92 15.81
C GLU A 78 12.39 21.79 16.98
N GLN A 79 12.25 21.17 18.15
CA GLN A 79 12.41 21.90 19.41
C GLN A 79 13.90 22.07 19.64
N SER A 80 14.41 23.29 19.51
CA SER A 80 15.64 23.70 20.19
C SER A 80 15.29 24.81 21.16
N ASP A 81 15.51 24.49 22.43
CA ASP A 81 15.36 25.34 23.59
C ASP A 81 16.13 26.67 23.49
N CYS A 82 15.51 27.66 24.13
CA CYS A 82 16.08 28.82 24.82
C CYS A 82 17.61 28.78 25.06
N GLU A 83 18.34 29.82 24.61
CA GLU A 83 19.44 30.41 25.39
C GLU A 83 19.46 31.95 25.24
N CYS A 84 19.26 32.61 26.40
CA CYS A 84 19.72 33.94 26.85
C CYS A 84 19.40 35.20 26.01
#